data_AF-A0AAW4W599-F1
#
_entry.id   AF-A0AAW4W599-F1
#
_cell.length_a   1.000
_cell.length_b   1.000
_cell.length_c   1.000
_cell.angle_alpha   90.00
_cell.angle_beta   90.00
_cell.angle_gamma   90.00
#
_symmetry.space_group_name_H-M   'P 1'
#
loop_
_entity.id
_entity.type
_entity.pdbx_description
1 polymer ?
#
loop_
_entity_poly.entity_id
_entity_poly.type
_entity_poly.pdbx_seq_one_letter_code
_entity_poly.pdbx_strand_id
1 'polypeptide(L)'
;MKKKIEELFRLAMKAQEKTSAFVSFETSNHGWGCVVMIMDDGFEVNHGYDGWYEMDMFYSDEKSEEQYQKAKEHLIRLLRKKRKVATA
;
A
#
# COMPACT_ATOMS: atom_id res chain seq x y z
N MET A 1 -11.89 4.48 9.70
CA MET A 1 -10.95 4.32 8.57
C MET A 1 -10.09 5.54 8.24
N LYS A 2 -10.61 6.78 8.15
CA LYS A 2 -9.81 7.98 7.77
C LYS A 2 -8.35 8.05 8.27
N LYS A 3 -8.10 7.98 9.58
CA LYS A 3 -6.73 8.03 10.14
C LYS A 3 -5.81 6.90 9.65
N LYS A 4 -6.38 5.71 9.42
CA LYS A 4 -5.68 4.52 8.91
C LYS A 4 -5.33 4.69 7.42
N ILE A 5 -6.24 5.27 6.63
CA ILE A 5 -5.98 5.65 5.25
C ILE A 5 -4.89 6.73 5.15
N GLU A 6 -4.93 7.75 6.01
CA GLU A 6 -3.86 8.75 6.10
C GLU A 6 -2.50 8.14 6.49
N GLU A 7 -2.50 7.14 7.37
CA GLU A 7 -1.29 6.39 7.71
C GLU A 7 -0.75 5.60 6.50
N LEU A 8 -1.62 4.87 5.79
CA LEU A 8 -1.24 4.13 4.59
C LEU A 8 -0.71 5.07 3.50
N PHE A 9 -1.33 6.23 3.29
CA PHE A 9 -0.86 7.21 2.31
C PHE A 9 0.58 7.64 2.59
N ARG A 10 0.92 7.95 3.85
CA ARG A 10 2.29 8.31 4.24
C ARG A 10 3.27 7.15 4.03
N LEU A 11 2.85 5.91 4.31
CA LEU A 11 3.67 4.72 4.08
C LEU A 11 3.90 4.46 2.58
N ALA A 12 2.86 4.60 1.76
CA ALA A 12 2.92 4.45 0.31
C ALA A 12 3.87 5.47 -0.32
N MET A 13 3.69 6.76 0.01
CA MET A 13 4.61 7.83 -0.43
C MET A 13 6.07 7.53 -0.07
N LYS A 14 6.31 7.06 1.15
CA LYS A 14 7.65 6.69 1.60
C LYS A 14 8.21 5.47 0.86
N ALA A 15 7.36 4.50 0.52
CA ALA A 15 7.76 3.32 -0.25
C ALA A 15 8.10 3.70 -1.69
N GLN A 16 7.28 4.55 -2.33
CA GLN A 16 7.56 5.12 -3.65
C GLN A 16 8.88 5.89 -3.68
N GLU A 17 9.16 6.71 -2.66
CA GLU A 17 10.40 7.49 -2.57
C GLU A 17 11.63 6.60 -2.33
N LYS A 18 11.48 5.57 -1.50
CA LYS A 18 12.64 4.83 -0.98
C LYS A 18 12.91 3.52 -1.68
N THR A 19 11.97 2.92 -2.38
CA THR A 19 12.15 1.59 -2.97
C THR A 19 11.99 1.65 -4.48
N SER A 20 12.43 0.61 -5.18
CA SER A 20 12.16 0.44 -6.62
C SER A 20 10.77 -0.17 -6.87
N ALA A 21 10.05 -0.58 -5.82
CA ALA A 21 8.73 -1.17 -5.93
C ALA A 21 7.76 -0.18 -6.56
N PHE A 22 6.87 -0.68 -7.42
CA PHE A 22 5.74 0.11 -7.85
C PHE A 22 4.70 0.10 -6.73
N VAL A 23 4.24 1.29 -6.36
CA VAL A 23 3.14 1.45 -5.40
C VAL A 23 2.19 2.50 -5.95
N SER A 24 0.91 2.15 -6.09
CA SER A 24 -0.18 3.10 -6.36
C SER A 24 -1.06 3.22 -5.13
N PHE A 25 -1.59 4.42 -4.92
CA PHE A 25 -2.52 4.74 -3.85
C PHE A 25 -3.64 5.59 -4.42
N GLU A 26 -4.86 5.05 -4.42
CA GLU A 26 -6.02 5.66 -5.05
C GLU A 26 -7.14 5.86 -4.01
N THR A 27 -7.79 7.00 -4.07
CA THR A 27 -8.96 7.33 -3.24
C THR A 27 -10.05 7.98 -4.07
N SER A 28 -11.29 7.63 -3.80
CA SER A 28 -12.45 8.22 -4.47
C SER A 28 -13.59 8.47 -3.49
N ASN A 29 -14.25 9.62 -3.63
CA ASN A 29 -15.53 9.87 -2.96
C ASN A 29 -16.72 9.22 -3.69
N HIS A 30 -16.53 8.78 -4.94
CA HIS A 30 -17.47 7.95 -5.68
C HIS A 30 -17.13 6.48 -5.47
N GLY A 31 -18.02 5.72 -4.82
CA GLY A 31 -17.76 4.32 -4.41
C GLY A 31 -17.00 4.17 -3.09
N TRP A 32 -16.67 5.28 -2.40
CA TRP A 32 -16.10 5.32 -1.04
C TRP A 32 -14.84 4.46 -0.82
N GLY A 33 -14.11 4.15 -1.89
CA GLY A 33 -13.00 3.21 -1.87
C GLY A 33 -11.64 3.88 -1.72
N CYS A 34 -10.75 3.23 -0.99
CA CYS A 34 -9.32 3.39 -1.09
C CYS A 34 -8.70 2.08 -1.59
N VAL A 35 -7.86 2.17 -2.62
CA VAL A 35 -7.15 1.04 -3.20
C VAL A 35 -5.65 1.28 -3.11
N VAL A 36 -4.93 0.28 -2.62
CA VAL A 36 -3.46 0.24 -2.62
C VAL A 36 -3.01 -0.92 -3.49
N MET A 37 -2.23 -0.61 -4.53
CA MET A 37 -1.69 -1.60 -5.47
C MET A 37 -0.17 -1.60 -5.39
N ILE A 38 0.43 -2.79 -5.36
CA ILE A 38 1.87 -2.96 -5.15
C ILE A 38 2.40 -4.00 -6.13
N MET A 39 3.55 -3.71 -6.75
CA MET A 39 4.44 -4.69 -7.37
C MET A 39 5.82 -4.58 -6.70
N ASP A 40 6.28 -5.67 -6.10
CA ASP A 40 7.46 -5.71 -5.21
C ASP A 40 8.75 -5.30 -5.96
N ASP A 41 8.88 -5.74 -7.22
CA ASP A 41 10.10 -5.61 -8.01
C ASP A 41 10.09 -4.44 -9.02
N GLY A 42 9.08 -3.56 -8.91
CA GLY A 42 8.89 -2.41 -9.80
C GLY A 42 7.76 -2.62 -10.80
N PHE A 43 7.52 -1.62 -11.64
CA PHE A 43 6.42 -1.67 -12.61
C PHE A 43 6.78 -2.56 -13.80
N GLU A 44 5.93 -3.54 -14.09
CA GLU A 44 6.07 -4.41 -15.26
C GLU A 44 4.72 -4.56 -15.98
N VAL A 45 4.73 -4.32 -17.30
CA VAL A 45 3.54 -4.42 -18.14
C VAL A 45 3.12 -5.89 -18.24
N ASN A 46 1.83 -6.17 -18.00
CA ASN A 46 1.24 -7.52 -17.93
C ASN A 46 1.64 -8.37 -16.71
N HIS A 47 2.42 -7.82 -15.77
CA HIS A 47 2.56 -8.42 -14.46
C HIS A 47 1.33 -8.07 -13.61
N GLY A 48 0.80 -9.04 -12.87
CA GLY A 48 -0.24 -8.79 -11.88
C GLY A 48 0.29 -7.96 -10.71
N TYR A 49 -0.59 -7.56 -9.79
CA TYR A 49 -0.14 -6.93 -8.56
C TYR A 49 0.19 -7.98 -7.50
N ASP A 50 1.36 -7.88 -6.86
CA ASP A 50 1.73 -8.67 -5.68
C ASP A 50 0.86 -8.33 -4.46
N GLY A 51 0.30 -7.12 -4.44
CA GLY A 51 -0.66 -6.68 -3.45
C GLY A 51 -1.75 -5.83 -4.09
N TRP A 52 -3.00 -6.21 -3.87
CA TRP A 52 -4.19 -5.42 -4.18
C TRP A 52 -5.06 -5.36 -2.93
N TYR A 53 -5.17 -4.17 -2.34
CA TYR A 53 -5.88 -3.97 -1.08
C TYR A 53 -6.95 -2.90 -1.26
N GLU A 54 -8.20 -3.28 -1.06
CA GLU A 54 -9.35 -2.40 -1.20
C GLU A 54 -10.04 -2.23 0.16
N MET A 55 -10.33 -0.99 0.52
CA MET A 55 -10.92 -0.62 1.81
C MET A 55 -12.00 0.43 1.61
N ASP A 56 -13.03 0.40 2.45
CA ASP A 56 -13.92 1.55 2.60
C ASP A 56 -13.19 2.67 3.37
N MET A 57 -13.27 3.89 2.83
CA MET A 57 -12.56 5.05 3.34
C MET A 57 -13.26 5.67 4.57
N PHE A 58 -14.58 5.51 4.66
CA PHE A 58 -15.44 6.14 5.66
C PHE A 58 -15.88 5.15 6.75
N TYR A 59 -16.21 3.91 6.37
CA TYR A 59 -16.72 2.88 7.27
C TYR A 59 -15.66 1.84 7.62
N SER A 60 -15.72 1.36 8.86
CA SER A 60 -14.74 0.45 9.43
C SER A 60 -15.35 -0.94 9.56
N ASP A 61 -15.58 -1.61 8.44
CA ASP A 61 -15.98 -3.02 8.46
C ASP A 61 -14.75 -3.93 8.65
N GLU A 62 -15.02 -5.18 9.04
CA GLU A 62 -13.99 -6.17 9.33
C GLU A 62 -13.08 -6.41 8.12
N LYS A 63 -13.66 -6.41 6.91
CA LYS A 63 -12.92 -6.58 5.66
C LYS A 63 -11.94 -5.43 5.43
N SER A 64 -12.37 -4.19 5.57
CA SER A 64 -11.53 -3.00 5.38
C SER A 64 -10.42 -2.94 6.42
N GLU A 65 -10.68 -3.38 7.64
CA GLU A 65 -9.68 -3.48 8.70
C GLU A 65 -8.61 -4.54 8.39
N GLU A 66 -9.03 -5.71 7.90
CA GLU A 66 -8.11 -6.76 7.46
C GLU A 66 -7.25 -6.30 6.27
N GLN A 67 -7.87 -5.65 5.28
CA GLN A 67 -7.18 -5.13 4.09
C GLN A 67 -6.20 -4.01 4.45
N TYR A 68 -6.58 -3.11 5.37
CA TYR A 68 -5.69 -2.10 5.91
C TYR A 68 -4.45 -2.74 6.57
N GLN A 69 -4.65 -3.75 7.41
CA GLN A 69 -3.54 -4.39 8.12
C GLN A 69 -2.58 -5.09 7.14
N LYS A 70 -3.12 -5.80 6.14
CA LYS A 70 -2.34 -6.44 5.07
C LYS A 70 -1.54 -5.43 4.25
N ALA A 71 -2.17 -4.32 3.82
CA ALA A 71 -1.50 -3.26 3.09
C ALA A 71 -0.37 -2.62 3.91
N LYS A 72 -0.63 -2.34 5.19
CA LYS A 72 0.35 -1.76 6.11
C LYS A 72 1.57 -2.66 6.28
N GLU A 73 1.36 -3.95 6.52
CA GLU A 73 2.44 -4.92 6.68
C GLU A 73 3.29 -5.05 5.41
N HIS A 74 2.65 -5.08 4.25
CA HIS A 74 3.32 -5.13 2.95
C HIS A 74 4.22 -3.90 2.74
N LEU A 75 3.69 -2.68 2.94
CA LEU A 75 4.46 -1.45 2.81
C LEU A 75 5.63 -1.37 3.80
N ILE A 76 5.42 -1.81 5.05
CA ILE A 76 6.49 -1.87 6.06
C ILE A 76 7.57 -2.89 5.64
N ARG A 77 7.20 -4.04 5.08
CA ARG A 77 8.13 -5.04 4.57
C ARG A 77 9.02 -4.46 3.47
N LEU A 78 8.44 -3.76 2.49
CA LEU A 78 9.19 -3.08 1.43
C LEU A 78 10.23 -2.10 1.98
N LEU A 79 9.79 -1.26 2.92
CA LEU A 79 10.66 -0.27 3.56
C LEU A 79 11.78 -0.90 4.40
N ARG A 80 11.59 -2.12 4.92
CA ARG A 80 12.61 -2.88 5.65
C ARG A 80 13.60 -3.58 4.72
N LYS A 81 13.17 -4.12 3.58
CA LYS A 81 14.06 -4.81 2.60
C LYS A 81 15.22 -3.90 2.17
N LYS A 82 14.96 -2.61 1.87
CA LYS A 82 16.03 -1.65 1.51
C LYS A 82 17.10 -1.49 2.60
N ARG A 83 16.70 -1.50 3.87
CA ARG A 83 17.62 -1.24 4.99
C ARG A 83 18.72 -2.31 5.09
N LYS A 84 18.50 -3.52 4.58
CA LYS A 84 19.53 -4.58 4.55
C LYS A 84 20.56 -4.39 3.42
N VAL A 85 20.15 -3.83 2.28
CA VAL A 85 21.02 -3.65 1.10
C VAL A 85 22.00 -2.49 1.28
N ALA A 86 21.64 -1.47 2.07
CA ALA A 86 22.51 -0.32 2.33
C ALA A 86 23.56 -0.54 3.45
N THR A 87 23.61 -1.73 4.05
CA THR A 87 24.56 -2.10 5.13
C THR A 87 25.45 -3.28 4.76
N ALA A 88 25.59 -3.59 3.47
CA ALA A 88 26.50 -4.60 2.94
C ALA A 88 27.63 -3.94 2.16
#